data_AF-A0A3E0Q9D8-F1
#
_entry.id   AF-A0A3E0Q9D8-F1
#
_cell.length_a   1.000
_cell.length_b   1.000
_cell.length_c   1.000
_cell.angle_alpha   90.00
_cell.angle_beta   90.00
_cell.angle_gamma   90.00
#
_symmetry.space_group_name_H-M   'P 1'
#
loop_
_entity.id
_entity.type
_entity.pdbx_description
1 polymer ?
#
loop_
_entity_poly.entity_id
_entity_poly.type
_entity_poly.pdbx_seq_one_letter_code
_entity_poly.pdbx_strand_id
1 'polypeptide(L)'
;MSTRNLASIESGKPPSAAVARQLKELQRVVDALSEVVQQDAIGPWMEQPNDAFDGLKPIEVIERGEVDRIWQMIFYLRSGIAS
;
A
#
# COMPACT_ATOMS: atom_id res chain seq x y z
N MET A 1 -7.46 6.18 -1.90
CA MET A 1 -8.04 6.57 -0.61
C MET A 1 -8.71 7.92 -0.81
N SER A 2 -10.04 7.99 -0.83
CA SER A 2 -10.71 9.27 -1.08
C SER A 2 -10.54 10.22 0.10
N THR A 3 -10.38 11.53 -0.13
CA THR A 3 -10.26 12.58 0.91
C THR A 3 -11.37 12.54 1.96
N ARG A 4 -12.54 12.01 1.60
CA ARG A 4 -13.67 11.77 2.51
C ARG A 4 -13.38 10.72 3.58
N ASN A 5 -12.60 9.68 3.28
CA ASN A 5 -12.21 8.67 4.27
C ASN A 5 -11.21 9.25 5.27
N LEU A 6 -10.30 10.10 4.81
CA LEU A 6 -9.36 10.82 5.67
C LEU A 6 -10.11 11.76 6.63
N ALA A 7 -11.08 12.52 6.12
CA ALA A 7 -11.93 13.40 6.94
C ALA A 7 -12.75 12.64 8.01
N SER A 8 -13.20 11.40 7.72
CA SER A 8 -13.88 10.56 8.73
C SER A 8 -12.94 10.11 9.85
N ILE A 9 -11.68 9.83 9.53
CA ILE A 9 -10.66 9.43 10.53
C ILE A 9 -10.24 10.65 11.36
N GLU A 10 -10.00 11.79 10.71
CA GLU A 10 -9.62 13.04 11.37
C GLU A 10 -10.73 13.63 12.25
N SER A 11 -12.00 13.34 11.95
CA SER A 11 -13.15 13.81 12.73
C SER A 11 -13.43 12.99 14.01
N GLY A 12 -12.57 12.03 14.36
CA GLY A 12 -12.68 11.23 15.59
C GLY A 12 -13.85 10.24 15.60
N LYS A 13 -14.51 10.05 14.45
CA LYS A 13 -15.55 9.03 14.30
C LYS A 13 -14.91 7.68 13.96
N PRO A 14 -15.38 6.57 14.53
CA PRO A 14 -14.86 5.27 14.17
C PRO A 14 -15.05 5.06 12.66
N PRO A 15 -13.99 4.67 11.93
CA PRO A 15 -14.09 4.41 10.51
C PRO A 15 -15.11 3.31 10.24
N SER A 16 -15.80 3.36 9.09
CA SER A 16 -16.71 2.28 8.70
C SER A 16 -15.95 0.95 8.61
N ALA A 17 -16.64 -0.18 8.76
CA ALA A 17 -16.01 -1.50 8.69
C ALA A 17 -15.18 -1.70 7.40
N ALA A 18 -15.63 -1.13 6.28
CA ALA A 18 -14.89 -1.13 5.02
C ALA A 18 -13.57 -0.33 5.10
N VAL A 19 -13.61 0.86 5.69
CA VAL A 19 -12.40 1.71 5.88
C VAL A 19 -11.44 1.06 6.88
N ALA A 20 -11.95 0.48 7.96
CA ALA A 20 -11.12 -0.25 8.93
C ALA A 20 -10.41 -1.45 8.31
N ARG A 21 -11.10 -2.21 7.44
CA ARG A 21 -10.50 -3.31 6.68
C ARG A 21 -9.39 -2.81 5.75
N GLN A 22 -9.63 -1.72 5.04
CA GLN A 22 -8.65 -1.13 4.11
C GLN A 22 -7.42 -0.58 4.84
N LEU A 23 -7.60 0.05 6.01
CA LEU A 23 -6.49 0.49 6.86
C LEU A 23 -5.66 -0.69 7.37
N LYS A 24 -6.32 -1.78 7.79
CA LYS A 24 -5.63 -2.99 8.24
C LYS A 24 -4.83 -3.65 7.12
N GLU A 25 -5.33 -3.61 5.90
CA GLU A 25 -4.65 -4.11 4.72
C GLU A 25 -3.43 -3.25 4.36
N LEU A 26 -3.58 -1.92 4.39
CA LEU A 26 -2.47 -0.98 4.23
C LEU A 26 -1.37 -1.21 5.27
N GLN A 27 -1.74 -1.37 6.54
CA GLN A 27 -0.77 -1.66 7.60
C GLN A 27 0.02 -2.93 7.31
N ARG A 28 -0.67 -4.01 6.91
CA ARG A 28 -0.02 -5.29 6.57
C ARG A 28 0.93 -5.16 5.39
N VAL A 29 0.59 -4.36 4.38
CA VAL A 29 1.47 -4.10 3.23
C VAL A 29 2.74 -3.37 3.68
N VAL A 30 2.59 -2.32 4.50
CA VAL A 30 3.74 -1.56 5.03
C VAL A 30 4.64 -2.45 5.90
N ASP A 31 4.04 -3.23 6.80
CA ASP A 31 4.78 -4.17 7.66
C ASP A 31 5.58 -5.16 6.80
N ALA A 32 4.93 -5.75 5.79
CA ALA A 32 5.55 -6.73 4.91
C ALA A 32 6.66 -6.13 4.03
N LEU A 33 6.52 -4.88 3.58
CA LEU A 33 7.57 -4.16 2.87
C LEU A 33 8.78 -3.90 3.78
N SER A 34 8.56 -3.52 5.05
CA SER A 34 9.64 -3.22 5.98
C SER A 34 10.54 -4.42 6.30
N GLU A 35 10.08 -5.65 6.01
CA GLU A 35 10.89 -6.86 6.13
C GLU A 35 11.88 -7.06 4.97
N VAL A 36 11.65 -6.41 3.82
CA VAL A 36 12.45 -6.60 2.58
C VAL A 36 13.12 -5.32 2.08
N VAL A 37 12.63 -4.15 2.49
CA VAL A 37 13.20 -2.85 2.16
C VAL A 37 13.39 -1.99 3.41
N GLN A 38 14.32 -1.03 3.33
CA GLN A 38 14.53 -0.08 4.44
C GLN A 38 13.28 0.77 4.66
N GLN A 39 12.90 0.98 5.92
CA GLN A 39 11.65 1.63 6.29
C GLN A 39 11.53 3.07 5.76
N ASP A 40 12.63 3.80 5.74
CA ASP A 40 12.71 5.18 5.22
C ASP A 40 12.56 5.27 3.70
N ALA A 41 12.87 4.19 2.98
CA ALA A 41 12.69 4.08 1.54
C ALA A 41 11.23 3.78 1.14
N ILE A 42 10.39 3.28 2.05
CA ILE A 42 9.00 2.91 1.75
C ILE A 42 8.20 4.13 1.31
N GLY A 43 8.31 5.25 2.03
CA GLY A 43 7.58 6.49 1.71
C GLY A 43 7.85 6.98 0.27
N PRO A 44 9.12 7.28 -0.08
CA PRO A 44 9.49 7.67 -1.44
C PRO A 44 9.08 6.65 -2.51
N TRP A 45 9.25 5.35 -2.23
CA TRP A 45 8.86 4.29 -3.17
C TRP A 45 7.35 4.28 -3.44
N MET A 46 6.52 4.51 -2.42
CA MET A 46 5.06 4.59 -2.59
C MET A 46 4.61 5.72 -3.54
N GLU A 47 5.43 6.77 -3.67
CA GLU A 47 5.14 7.94 -4.50
C GLU A 47 5.85 7.94 -5.86
N GLN A 48 6.69 6.94 -6.14
CA GLN A 48 7.45 6.84 -7.37
C GLN A 48 6.74 5.95 -8.40
N PRO A 49 6.61 6.38 -9.67
CA PRO A 49 6.14 5.51 -10.75
C PRO A 49 6.96 4.22 -10.84
N ASN A 50 6.29 3.09 -11.04
CA ASN A 50 6.93 1.79 -11.13
C ASN A 50 6.40 1.00 -12.32
N ASP A 51 7.29 0.53 -13.19
CA ASP A 51 6.93 -0.18 -14.42
C ASP A 51 6.27 -1.54 -14.15
N ALA A 52 6.53 -2.17 -13.00
CA ALA A 52 5.80 -3.37 -12.55
C ALA A 52 4.30 -3.10 -12.32
N PHE A 53 3.94 -1.81 -12.19
CA PHE A 53 2.59 -1.33 -11.99
C PHE A 53 2.06 -0.52 -13.18
N ASP A 54 2.52 -0.83 -14.40
CA ASP A 54 2.14 -0.12 -15.63
C ASP A 54 2.46 1.40 -15.56
N GLY A 55 3.52 1.76 -14.84
CA GLY A 55 3.92 3.14 -14.60
C GLY A 55 3.13 3.85 -13.50
N LEU A 56 2.19 3.17 -12.83
CA LEU A 56 1.50 3.72 -11.67
C LEU A 56 2.42 3.77 -10.45
N LYS A 57 2.12 4.72 -9.55
CA LYS A 57 2.71 4.73 -8.21
C LYS A 57 2.10 3.62 -7.36
N PRO A 58 2.84 2.98 -6.44
CA PRO A 58 2.28 1.96 -5.56
C PRO A 58 1.07 2.45 -4.75
N ILE A 59 1.06 3.73 -4.34
CA ILE A 59 -0.10 4.31 -3.67
C ILE A 59 -1.35 4.27 -4.56
N GLU A 60 -1.24 4.64 -5.83
CA GLU A 60 -2.35 4.68 -6.80
C GLU A 60 -2.91 3.28 -7.09
N VAL A 61 -2.05 2.26 -7.14
CA VAL A 61 -2.45 0.84 -7.25
C VAL A 61 -3.39 0.45 -6.11
N ILE A 62 -3.04 0.84 -4.88
CA ILE A 62 -3.87 0.56 -3.70
C ILE A 62 -5.16 1.37 -3.74
N GLU A 63 -5.13 2.63 -4.20
CA GLU A 63 -6.33 3.44 -4.33
C GLU A 63 -7.34 2.86 -5.33
N ARG A 64 -6.85 2.18 -6.36
CA ARG A 64 -7.66 1.48 -7.38
C ARG A 64 -8.18 0.12 -6.92
N GLY A 65 -7.78 -0.35 -5.74
CA GLY A 65 -8.16 -1.66 -5.20
C GLY A 65 -7.34 -2.82 -5.77
N GLU A 66 -6.20 -2.54 -6.41
CA GLU A 66 -5.31 -3.54 -7.01
C GLU A 66 -4.17 -3.95 -6.06
N VAL A 67 -4.43 -3.92 -4.75
CA VAL A 67 -3.42 -4.19 -3.69
C VAL A 67 -2.74 -5.55 -3.82
N ASP A 68 -3.40 -6.54 -4.44
CA ASP A 68 -2.82 -7.85 -4.73
C ASP A 68 -1.55 -7.77 -5.59
N ARG A 69 -1.42 -6.76 -6.46
CA ARG A 69 -0.20 -6.52 -7.24
C ARG A 69 0.99 -6.15 -6.35
N ILE A 70 0.73 -5.40 -5.27
CA ILE A 70 1.76 -5.05 -4.27
C ILE A 70 2.19 -6.32 -3.53
N TRP A 71 1.23 -7.15 -3.12
CA TRP A 71 1.51 -8.42 -2.46
C TRP A 71 2.35 -9.36 -3.33
N GLN A 72 2.05 -9.43 -4.61
CA GLN A 72 2.81 -10.23 -5.56
C GLN A 72 4.27 -9.75 -5.66
N MET A 73 4.50 -8.44 -5.71
CA MET A 73 5.86 -7.90 -5.73
C MET A 73 6.63 -8.16 -4.42
N ILE A 74 5.97 -8.02 -3.27
CA ILE A 74 6.56 -8.38 -1.97
C ILE A 74 6.97 -9.87 -1.94
N PHE A 75 6.12 -10.75 -2.49
CA PHE A 75 6.44 -12.17 -2.60
C PHE A 75 7.69 -12.41 -3.45
N TYR A 76 7.82 -11.73 -4.60
CA TYR A 76 9.02 -11.83 -5.43
C TYR A 76 10.28 -11.32 -4.70
N LEU A 77 10.20 -10.17 -4.04
CA LEU A 77 11.30 -9.62 -3.24
C LEU A 77 11.74 -10.59 -2.12
N ARG A 78 10.79 -11.23 -1.42
CA ARG A 78 11.09 -12.24 -0.39
C ARG A 78 11.70 -13.52 -0.93
N SER A 79 11.26 -13.96 -2.11
CA SER A 79 11.70 -15.22 -2.70
C SER A 79 13.06 -15.12 -3.42
N GLY A 80 13.56 -13.90 -3.65
CA GLY A 80 14.78 -13.67 -4.42
C GLY A 80 14.63 -14.00 -5.92
N ILE A 81 13.40 -14.25 -6.37
CA ILE A 81 13.07 -14.44 -7.78
C ILE A 81 12.84 -13.06 -8.36
N ALA A 82 13.63 -12.67 -9.37
CA ALA A 82 13.43 -11.42 -10.07
C ALA A 82 12.03 -11.41 -10.73
N SER A 83 11.28 -10.33 -10.48
CA SER A 83 9.95 -10.09 -11.05
C SER A 83 10.02 -9.57 -12.48
#